data_AF-A0A7C3G508-F1
#
_entry.id   AF-A0A7C3G508-F1
#
_cell.length_a   1.000
_cell.length_b   1.000
_cell.length_c   1.000
_cell.angle_alpha   90.00
_cell.angle_beta   90.00
_cell.angle_gamma   90.00
#
_symmetry.space_group_name_H-M   'P 1'
#
loop_
_entity.id
_entity.type
_entity.pdbx_description
1 polymer ?
#
loop_
_entity_poly.entity_id
_entity_poly.type
_entity_poly.pdbx_seq_one_letter_code
_entity_poly.pdbx_strand_id
1 'polypeptide(L)'
;MKKAILFSLILGFLFFQCKNEQDIAPTVKNNDLIFVGTGSGCSTFLAFKLNEDRNIGLVVSGNRDSLQLDSTIQTYNLAYLNNLSVRIEQLSNGENFYCDDLLEQGESVLNTYEATQGIAKIQIVEDSINLGIVQGLTNEILYKINIHLENIKLQDANGDELIIQNEVFTNVLVGWLP
;
A
#
# COMPACT_ATOMS: atom_id res chain seq x y z
N MET A 1 72.41 -19.24 9.05
CA MET A 1 71.74 -17.95 8.78
C MET A 1 70.43 -18.20 8.04
N LYS A 2 69.36 -17.54 8.49
CA LYS A 2 68.09 -17.26 7.78
C LYS A 2 67.15 -18.47 7.48
N LYS A 3 66.45 -18.93 8.52
CA LYS A 3 65.11 -19.54 8.41
C LYS A 3 64.17 -18.69 9.26
N ALA A 4 63.44 -17.76 8.65
CA ALA A 4 62.33 -17.06 9.28
C ALA A 4 61.52 -16.37 8.18
N ILE A 5 60.22 -16.22 8.45
CA ILE A 5 59.27 -15.39 7.69
C ILE A 5 58.66 -16.08 6.47
N LEU A 6 57.84 -17.11 6.71
CA LEU A 6 56.75 -17.45 5.80
C LEU A 6 55.57 -18.07 6.57
N PHE A 7 55.09 -17.38 7.62
CA PHE A 7 53.96 -17.88 8.41
C PHE A 7 53.08 -16.75 8.97
N SER A 8 52.89 -15.68 8.21
CA SER A 8 52.09 -14.53 8.68
C SER A 8 51.27 -13.87 7.56
N LEU A 9 50.70 -14.67 6.64
CA LEU A 9 49.85 -14.13 5.58
C LEU A 9 48.59 -14.95 5.26
N ILE A 10 48.22 -15.90 6.13
CA ILE A 10 47.01 -16.73 5.95
C ILE A 10 45.95 -16.47 7.04
N LEU A 11 46.29 -15.73 8.12
CA LEU A 11 45.37 -15.52 9.26
C LEU A 11 44.52 -14.24 9.19
N GLY A 12 44.55 -13.51 8.07
CA GLY A 12 43.83 -12.23 7.92
C GLY A 12 42.51 -12.29 7.15
N PHE A 13 42.17 -13.43 6.54
CA PHE A 13 41.02 -13.52 5.61
C PHE A 13 39.76 -14.16 6.20
N LEU A 14 39.71 -14.45 7.50
CA LEU A 14 38.58 -15.15 8.13
C LEU A 14 37.59 -14.26 8.91
N PHE A 15 37.71 -12.93 8.89
CA PHE A 15 36.88 -12.06 9.74
C PHE A 15 36.02 -11.01 9.03
N PHE A 16 35.76 -11.16 7.72
CA PHE A 16 34.73 -10.37 7.03
C PHE A 16 33.64 -11.26 6.44
N GLN A 17 33.04 -12.11 7.27
CA GLN A 17 31.62 -12.40 7.10
C GLN A 17 30.86 -11.58 8.13
N CYS A 18 30.67 -10.28 7.82
CA CYS A 18 29.52 -9.57 8.35
C CYS A 18 28.29 -10.28 7.79
N LYS A 19 27.75 -11.23 8.55
CA LYS A 19 26.33 -11.57 8.46
C LYS A 19 25.59 -10.30 8.86
N ASN A 20 25.32 -9.44 7.88
CA ASN A 20 24.17 -8.57 7.98
C ASN A 20 22.98 -9.52 7.86
N GLU A 21 22.54 -10.07 8.99
CA GLU A 21 21.14 -10.45 9.15
C GLU A 21 20.39 -9.11 9.15
N GLN A 22 20.23 -8.54 7.95
CA GLN A 22 19.11 -7.66 7.71
C GLN A 22 17.90 -8.52 8.03
N ASP A 23 17.09 -8.09 9.00
CA ASP A 23 15.76 -8.63 9.21
C ASP A 23 14.99 -8.44 7.91
N ILE A 24 15.09 -9.42 7.00
CA ILE A 24 14.32 -9.44 5.76
C ILE A 24 12.90 -9.70 6.23
N ALA A 25 12.02 -8.71 6.05
CA ALA A 25 10.61 -8.88 6.30
C ALA A 25 10.13 -10.15 5.55
N PRO A 26 9.34 -11.02 6.19
CA PRO A 26 8.93 -12.26 5.57
C PRO A 26 8.17 -11.97 4.27
N THR A 27 8.59 -12.59 3.18
CA THR A 27 7.99 -12.41 1.85
C THR A 27 6.49 -12.74 1.88
N VAL A 28 5.67 -11.79 1.46
CA VAL A 28 4.22 -11.97 1.31
C VAL A 28 3.95 -12.94 0.16
N LYS A 29 2.98 -13.85 0.34
CA LYS A 29 2.54 -14.79 -0.69
C LYS A 29 1.12 -14.46 -1.15
N ASN A 30 0.77 -14.87 -2.36
CA ASN A 30 -0.59 -14.68 -2.90
C ASN A 30 -1.70 -15.24 -2.00
N ASN A 31 -1.44 -16.31 -1.24
CA ASN A 31 -2.43 -16.89 -0.33
C ASN A 31 -2.72 -16.00 0.89
N ASP A 32 -1.84 -15.03 1.17
CA ASP A 32 -2.00 -14.08 2.28
C ASP A 32 -2.87 -12.88 1.87
N LEU A 33 -3.27 -12.79 0.59
CA LEU A 33 -4.03 -11.69 0.00
C LEU A 33 -5.54 -11.92 0.09
N ILE A 34 -6.02 -12.20 1.30
CA ILE A 34 -7.45 -12.27 1.60
C ILE A 34 -7.79 -11.03 2.42
N PHE A 35 -8.45 -10.08 1.77
CA PHE A 35 -8.86 -8.82 2.39
C PHE A 35 -10.28 -8.91 2.93
N VAL A 36 -10.49 -8.39 4.14
CA VAL A 36 -11.80 -8.49 4.82
C VAL A 36 -12.49 -7.13 4.92
N GLY A 37 -13.82 -7.17 4.96
CA GLY A 37 -14.67 -5.97 5.12
C GLY A 37 -14.91 -5.18 3.82
N THR A 38 -15.55 -4.01 3.97
CA THR A 38 -16.03 -3.15 2.86
C THR A 38 -14.96 -2.21 2.30
N GLY A 39 -13.85 -2.04 3.02
CA GLY A 39 -12.85 -1.00 2.78
C GLY A 39 -13.12 0.27 3.60
N SER A 40 -12.06 0.99 3.90
CA SER A 40 -12.03 2.26 4.63
C SER A 40 -11.29 3.31 3.81
N GLY A 41 -11.43 4.59 4.13
CA GLY A 41 -10.76 5.65 3.37
C GLY A 41 -10.64 6.98 4.09
N CYS A 42 -9.76 7.82 3.57
CA CYS A 42 -9.46 9.18 4.02
C CYS A 42 -8.70 9.94 2.93
N SER A 43 -8.17 11.12 3.27
CA SER A 43 -7.57 12.07 2.35
C SER A 43 -8.50 12.40 1.16
N THR A 44 -7.99 13.08 0.15
CA THR A 44 -8.78 13.42 -1.04
C THR A 44 -9.21 12.17 -1.82
N PHE A 45 -8.36 11.14 -1.87
CA PHE A 45 -8.66 9.79 -2.37
C PHE A 45 -7.59 8.84 -1.84
N LEU A 46 -7.87 8.20 -0.71
CA LEU A 46 -7.19 7.00 -0.24
C LEU A 46 -8.25 6.01 0.23
N ALA A 47 -8.24 4.81 -0.34
CA ALA A 47 -9.06 3.68 0.08
C ALA A 47 -8.14 2.51 0.43
N PHE A 48 -8.45 1.79 1.50
CA PHE A 48 -7.65 0.64 1.92
C PHE A 48 -8.51 -0.48 2.49
N LYS A 49 -7.98 -1.71 2.38
CA LYS A 49 -8.45 -2.89 3.10
C LYS A 49 -7.28 -3.57 3.77
N LEU A 50 -7.53 -4.15 4.92
CA LEU A 50 -6.57 -4.97 5.64
C LEU A 50 -6.94 -6.45 5.50
N ASN A 51 -5.93 -7.32 5.56
CA ASN A 51 -6.15 -8.75 5.77
C ASN A 51 -6.62 -9.03 7.21
N GLU A 52 -6.97 -10.29 7.51
CA GLU A 52 -7.46 -10.71 8.84
C GLU A 52 -6.47 -10.38 9.96
N ASP A 53 -5.17 -10.57 9.71
CA ASP A 53 -4.10 -10.30 10.68
C ASP A 53 -3.73 -8.81 10.79
N ARG A 54 -4.35 -7.96 9.97
CA ARG A 54 -4.12 -6.50 9.92
C ARG A 54 -2.65 -6.11 9.71
N ASN A 55 -1.86 -6.95 9.07
CA ASN A 55 -0.43 -6.72 8.78
C ASN A 55 -0.16 -6.58 7.27
N ILE A 56 -1.18 -6.70 6.42
CA ILE A 56 -1.11 -6.48 4.98
C ILE A 56 -2.26 -5.55 4.59
N GLY A 57 -1.93 -4.40 4.00
CA GLY A 57 -2.88 -3.43 3.49
C GLY A 57 -2.89 -3.38 1.97
N LEU A 58 -4.06 -3.57 1.35
CA LEU A 58 -4.28 -3.20 -0.06
C LEU A 58 -4.77 -1.76 -0.10
N VAL A 59 -4.01 -0.91 -0.78
CA VAL A 59 -4.26 0.52 -0.85
C VAL A 59 -4.50 0.94 -2.30
N VAL A 60 -5.55 1.73 -2.49
CA VAL A 60 -5.86 2.43 -3.74
C VAL A 60 -5.90 3.92 -3.44
N SER A 61 -5.02 4.69 -4.06
CA SER A 61 -4.94 6.14 -3.84
C SER A 61 -4.77 6.88 -5.16
N GLY A 62 -5.28 8.10 -5.22
CA GLY A 62 -5.19 8.91 -6.43
C GLY A 62 -5.62 10.34 -6.18
N ASN A 63 -6.07 11.01 -7.24
CA ASN A 63 -6.64 12.34 -7.15
C ASN A 63 -7.92 12.39 -7.99
N ARG A 64 -9.03 12.78 -7.35
CA ARG A 64 -10.37 12.81 -7.96
C ARG A 64 -10.39 13.57 -9.29
N ASP A 65 -9.89 14.80 -9.29
CA ASP A 65 -9.97 15.69 -10.46
C ASP A 65 -9.04 15.23 -11.58
N SER A 66 -7.83 14.78 -11.23
CA SER A 66 -6.87 14.23 -12.21
C SER A 66 -7.40 12.96 -12.88
N LEU A 67 -8.18 12.16 -12.14
CA LEU A 67 -8.81 10.96 -12.66
C LEU A 67 -10.13 11.25 -13.38
N GLN A 68 -10.65 12.49 -13.30
CA GLN A 68 -11.95 12.89 -13.86
C GLN A 68 -13.09 12.01 -13.36
N LEU A 69 -13.06 11.69 -12.06
CA LEU A 69 -14.09 10.84 -11.46
C LEU A 69 -15.43 11.55 -11.39
N ASP A 70 -16.47 10.81 -11.70
CA ASP A 70 -17.85 11.24 -11.61
C ASP A 70 -18.74 10.05 -11.21
N SER A 71 -20.06 10.22 -11.36
CA SER A 71 -21.04 9.18 -11.03
C SER A 71 -21.07 7.99 -12.00
N THR A 72 -20.27 8.01 -13.06
CA THR A 72 -20.15 6.92 -14.02
C THR A 72 -18.94 6.05 -13.71
N ILE A 73 -18.95 4.79 -14.17
CA ILE A 73 -17.82 3.89 -13.98
C ILE A 73 -16.71 4.30 -14.95
N GLN A 74 -15.62 4.80 -14.39
CA GLN A 74 -14.39 5.08 -15.12
C GLN A 74 -13.45 3.87 -15.04
N THR A 75 -12.83 3.50 -16.16
CA THR A 75 -11.95 2.34 -16.26
C THR A 75 -10.51 2.77 -16.56
N TYR A 76 -9.58 2.31 -15.72
CA TYR A 76 -8.19 2.69 -15.73
C TYR A 76 -7.31 1.47 -15.95
N ASN A 77 -6.37 1.56 -16.90
CA ASN A 77 -5.32 0.57 -17.07
C ASN A 77 -4.06 1.03 -16.33
N LEU A 78 -3.67 0.26 -15.30
CA LEU A 78 -2.59 0.62 -14.39
C LEU A 78 -1.21 0.61 -15.05
N ALA A 79 -1.05 0.00 -16.22
CA ALA A 79 0.22 0.02 -16.96
C ALA A 79 0.59 1.41 -17.53
N TYR A 80 -0.35 2.37 -17.55
CA TYR A 80 -0.19 3.63 -18.29
C TYR A 80 -0.52 4.89 -17.48
N LEU A 81 -0.82 4.77 -16.18
CA LEU A 81 -1.32 5.88 -15.37
C LEU A 81 -0.37 6.25 -14.25
N ASN A 82 -0.13 7.55 -14.10
CA ASN A 82 0.75 8.11 -13.07
C ASN A 82 -0.02 8.70 -11.87
N ASN A 83 -1.36 8.81 -11.97
CA ASN A 83 -2.23 9.50 -11.03
C ASN A 83 -3.19 8.58 -10.27
N LEU A 84 -3.08 7.27 -10.48
CA LEU A 84 -3.75 6.22 -9.71
C LEU A 84 -2.68 5.21 -9.28
N SER A 85 -2.58 4.98 -7.98
CA SER A 85 -1.70 4.00 -7.37
C SER A 85 -2.55 2.89 -6.75
N VAL A 86 -2.19 1.64 -7.07
CA VAL A 86 -2.66 0.45 -6.37
C VAL A 86 -1.42 -0.24 -5.82
N ARG A 87 -1.40 -0.51 -4.52
CA ARG A 87 -0.24 -1.14 -3.87
C ARG A 87 -0.65 -2.03 -2.72
N ILE A 88 0.22 -2.97 -2.38
CA ILE A 88 0.16 -3.73 -1.13
C ILE A 88 1.29 -3.22 -0.24
N GLU A 89 0.97 -2.91 1.01
CA GLU A 89 1.95 -2.60 2.04
C GLU A 89 1.93 -3.69 3.11
N GLN A 90 3.10 -4.22 3.44
CA GLN A 90 3.31 -5.05 4.61
C GLN A 90 3.63 -4.15 5.79
N LEU A 91 2.90 -4.28 6.88
CA LEU A 91 2.94 -3.39 8.02
C LEU A 91 3.49 -4.12 9.24
N SER A 92 4.26 -3.43 10.08
CA SER A 92 4.66 -3.94 11.40
C SER A 92 3.43 -4.14 12.31
N ASN A 93 2.48 -3.22 12.21
CA ASN A 93 1.13 -3.26 12.74
C ASN A 93 0.27 -2.32 11.86
N GLY A 94 -0.89 -2.79 11.39
CA GLY A 94 -1.80 -2.00 10.55
C GLY A 94 -3.03 -1.47 11.28
N GLU A 95 -3.08 -1.60 12.60
CA GLU A 95 -4.10 -0.90 13.39
C GLU A 95 -3.94 0.62 13.19
N ASN A 96 -4.98 1.31 12.70
CA ASN A 96 -5.04 2.77 12.51
C ASN A 96 -4.03 3.44 11.53
N PHE A 97 -3.09 2.70 10.94
CA PHE A 97 -2.00 3.22 10.10
C PHE A 97 -2.35 4.27 9.02
N TYR A 98 -3.47 4.13 8.31
CA TYR A 98 -3.73 4.93 7.10
C TYR A 98 -4.39 6.29 7.32
N CYS A 99 -5.20 6.41 8.37
CA CYS A 99 -6.14 7.52 8.54
C CYS A 99 -6.13 8.07 9.97
N ASP A 100 -5.08 7.79 10.73
CA ASP A 100 -4.82 8.41 12.03
C ASP A 100 -3.71 9.45 11.85
N ASP A 101 -3.91 10.64 12.40
CA ASP A 101 -2.93 11.73 12.38
C ASP A 101 -1.82 11.52 13.43
N LEU A 102 -2.06 10.63 14.40
CA LEU A 102 -1.12 10.22 15.42
C LEU A 102 -0.63 8.80 15.15
N LEU A 103 0.26 8.64 14.17
CA LEU A 103 1.00 7.38 14.02
C LEU A 103 1.68 7.03 15.36
N GLU A 104 1.20 5.99 16.03
CA GLU A 104 1.83 5.49 17.25
C GLU A 104 3.29 5.12 16.93
N GLN A 105 4.21 5.45 17.84
CA GLN A 105 5.63 5.14 17.65
C GLN A 105 5.81 3.62 17.53
N GLY A 106 5.98 3.10 16.31
CA GLY A 106 6.20 1.68 16.06
C GLY A 106 5.53 1.13 14.80
N GLU A 107 4.57 1.85 14.24
CA GLU A 107 3.95 1.46 12.97
C GLU A 107 4.83 1.87 11.79
N SER A 108 5.18 0.89 10.95
CA SER A 108 6.02 1.13 9.78
C SER A 108 5.66 0.18 8.65
N VAL A 109 5.88 0.67 7.43
CA VAL A 109 5.85 -0.17 6.23
C VAL A 109 7.15 -0.96 6.17
N LEU A 110 7.03 -2.28 6.22
CA LEU A 110 8.12 -3.25 6.13
C LEU A 110 8.49 -3.54 4.67
N ASN A 111 7.50 -3.62 3.79
CA ASN A 111 7.68 -3.84 2.35
C ASN A 111 6.50 -3.25 1.57
N THR A 112 6.73 -2.92 0.30
CA THR A 112 5.70 -2.40 -0.61
C THR A 112 5.77 -3.13 -1.94
N TYR A 113 4.61 -3.57 -2.42
CA TYR A 113 4.41 -4.05 -3.79
C TYR A 113 3.56 -3.03 -4.55
N GLU A 114 4.06 -2.53 -5.67
CA GLU A 114 3.35 -1.55 -6.49
C GLU A 114 2.75 -2.23 -7.72
N ALA A 115 1.51 -1.87 -8.06
CA ALA A 115 0.86 -2.38 -9.26
C ALA A 115 1.61 -1.92 -10.52
N THR A 116 1.98 -2.88 -11.35
CA THR A 116 2.61 -2.66 -12.66
C THR A 116 1.62 -2.86 -13.80
N GLN A 117 0.57 -3.65 -13.57
CA GLN A 117 -0.47 -3.97 -14.55
C GLN A 117 -1.81 -4.25 -13.87
N GLY A 118 -2.89 -4.21 -14.65
CA GLY A 118 -4.24 -4.54 -14.21
C GLY A 118 -5.25 -3.47 -14.58
N ILE A 119 -6.51 -3.72 -14.23
CA ILE A 119 -7.61 -2.79 -14.47
C ILE A 119 -8.21 -2.35 -13.14
N ALA A 120 -8.39 -1.05 -12.97
CA ALA A 120 -9.15 -0.47 -11.88
C ALA A 120 -10.40 0.23 -12.45
N LYS A 121 -11.57 -0.11 -11.92
CA LYS A 121 -12.85 0.53 -12.26
C LYS A 121 -13.32 1.31 -11.04
N ILE A 122 -13.50 2.62 -11.18
CA ILE A 122 -13.81 3.52 -10.08
C ILE A 122 -15.06 4.32 -10.42
N GLN A 123 -15.93 4.51 -9.43
CA GLN A 123 -17.16 5.28 -9.57
C GLN A 123 -17.43 6.06 -8.29
N ILE A 124 -17.82 7.33 -8.40
CA ILE A 124 -18.41 8.07 -7.28
C ILE A 124 -19.87 7.63 -7.14
N VAL A 125 -20.22 7.07 -5.99
CA VAL A 125 -21.60 6.61 -5.71
C VAL A 125 -22.41 7.63 -4.92
N GLU A 126 -21.74 8.57 -4.24
CA GLU A 126 -22.37 9.69 -3.54
C GLU A 126 -21.38 10.87 -3.55
N ASP A 127 -21.70 11.96 -4.25
CA ASP A 127 -20.73 13.00 -4.65
C ASP A 127 -20.61 14.20 -3.68
N SER A 128 -21.50 14.31 -2.70
CA SER A 128 -21.45 15.39 -1.71
C SER A 128 -22.18 14.98 -0.44
N ILE A 129 -21.41 14.54 0.55
CA ILE A 129 -21.91 14.18 1.87
C ILE A 129 -21.67 15.38 2.78
N ASN A 130 -22.73 16.13 3.05
CA ASN A 130 -22.68 17.23 4.00
C ASN A 130 -22.78 16.67 5.42
N LEU A 131 -21.66 16.63 6.15
CA LEU A 131 -21.64 16.25 7.57
C LEU A 131 -22.10 17.37 8.52
N GLY A 132 -22.56 18.51 7.99
CA GLY A 132 -22.78 19.71 8.78
C GLY A 132 -21.46 20.38 9.17
N ILE A 133 -21.54 21.43 9.99
CA ILE A 133 -20.33 22.10 10.52
C ILE A 133 -19.70 21.18 11.56
N VAL A 134 -18.75 20.35 11.15
CA VAL A 134 -17.86 19.64 12.06
C VAL A 134 -16.66 20.54 12.31
N GLN A 135 -16.62 21.16 13.49
CA GLN A 135 -15.45 21.86 14.06
C GLN A 135 -14.70 22.85 13.13
N GLY A 136 -15.42 23.64 12.34
CA GLY A 136 -14.80 24.72 11.56
C GLY A 136 -14.11 24.31 10.26
N LEU A 137 -14.18 23.03 9.87
CA LEU A 137 -13.78 22.55 8.54
C LEU A 137 -14.93 22.77 7.56
N THR A 138 -15.09 24.01 7.10
CA THR A 138 -15.97 24.32 5.98
C THR A 138 -15.22 24.03 4.68
N ASN A 139 -15.73 23.07 3.88
CA ASN A 139 -15.47 22.84 2.43
C ASN A 139 -14.76 21.54 2.02
N GLU A 140 -14.48 20.59 2.91
CA GLU A 140 -14.05 19.26 2.44
C GLU A 140 -15.25 18.47 1.93
N ILE A 141 -15.29 18.23 0.61
CA ILE A 141 -16.34 17.42 -0.01
C ILE A 141 -16.03 15.97 0.31
N LEU A 142 -16.81 15.42 1.24
CA LEU A 142 -16.84 13.99 1.47
C LEU A 142 -17.68 13.32 0.39
N TYR A 143 -17.19 12.20 -0.08
CA TYR A 143 -17.87 11.44 -1.13
C TYR A 143 -17.59 9.95 -0.94
N LYS A 144 -18.47 9.11 -1.48
CA LYS A 144 -18.28 7.66 -1.48
C LYS A 144 -17.86 7.18 -2.85
N ILE A 145 -16.94 6.23 -2.86
CA ILE A 145 -16.47 5.56 -4.07
C ILE A 145 -16.66 4.06 -4.00
N ASN A 146 -16.92 3.46 -5.16
CA ASN A 146 -16.71 2.05 -5.41
C ASN A 146 -15.42 1.87 -6.21
N ILE A 147 -14.64 0.86 -5.88
CA ILE A 147 -13.45 0.46 -6.64
C ILE A 147 -13.53 -1.03 -6.91
N HIS A 148 -13.33 -1.44 -8.16
CA HIS A 148 -13.22 -2.84 -8.54
C HIS A 148 -11.89 -3.03 -9.28
N LEU A 149 -11.06 -3.91 -8.72
CA LEU A 149 -9.74 -4.25 -9.20
C LEU A 149 -9.80 -5.60 -9.93
N GLU A 150 -9.24 -5.69 -11.13
CA GLU A 150 -9.24 -6.89 -11.95
C GLU A 150 -7.83 -7.20 -12.46
N ASN A 151 -7.34 -8.41 -12.14
CA ASN A 151 -6.03 -8.92 -12.58
C ASN A 151 -4.88 -7.96 -12.27
N ILE A 152 -4.80 -7.48 -11.03
CA ILE A 152 -3.74 -6.57 -10.61
C ILE A 152 -2.46 -7.37 -10.41
N LYS A 153 -1.43 -7.02 -11.16
CA LYS A 153 -0.08 -7.56 -10.98
C LYS A 153 0.76 -6.53 -10.24
N LEU A 154 1.29 -6.90 -9.08
CA LEU A 154 2.12 -6.05 -8.25
C LEU A 154 3.54 -6.60 -8.16
N GLN A 155 4.52 -5.72 -7.97
CA GLN A 155 5.92 -6.08 -7.85
C GLN A 155 6.60 -5.25 -6.75
N ASP A 156 7.48 -5.86 -5.96
CA ASP A 156 8.31 -5.14 -4.98
C ASP A 156 9.67 -4.72 -5.55
N ALA A 157 10.51 -4.09 -4.71
CA ALA A 157 11.85 -3.65 -5.10
C ALA A 157 12.82 -4.81 -5.44
N ASN A 158 12.54 -6.04 -4.98
CA ASN A 158 13.34 -7.22 -5.26
C ASN A 158 12.89 -7.94 -6.54
N GLY A 159 11.77 -7.54 -7.11
CA GLY A 159 11.17 -8.14 -8.29
C GLY A 159 10.17 -9.26 -7.98
N ASP A 160 9.86 -9.50 -6.70
CA ASP A 160 8.87 -10.49 -6.29
C ASP A 160 7.47 -10.03 -6.71
N GLU A 161 6.68 -10.95 -7.27
CA GLU A 161 5.39 -10.63 -7.88
C GLU A 161 4.21 -11.16 -7.05
N LEU A 162 3.17 -10.33 -6.95
CA LEU A 162 1.87 -10.68 -6.38
C LEU A 162 0.77 -10.45 -7.42
N ILE A 163 -0.31 -11.23 -7.32
CA ILE A 163 -1.45 -11.12 -8.22
C ILE A 163 -2.74 -11.11 -7.42
N ILE A 164 -3.52 -10.03 -7.57
CA ILE A 164 -4.90 -9.94 -7.11
C ILE A 164 -5.81 -10.19 -8.32
N GLN A 165 -6.53 -11.32 -8.31
CA GLN A 165 -7.44 -11.67 -9.40
C GLN A 165 -8.63 -10.71 -9.46
N ASN A 166 -9.27 -10.50 -8.32
CA ASN A 166 -10.39 -9.60 -8.15
C ASN A 166 -10.42 -9.07 -6.72
N GLU A 167 -10.67 -7.77 -6.53
CA GLU A 167 -10.97 -7.18 -5.22
C GLU A 167 -11.93 -5.99 -5.37
N VAL A 168 -12.84 -5.81 -4.39
CA VAL A 168 -13.92 -4.83 -4.48
C VAL A 168 -14.02 -3.99 -3.21
N PHE A 169 -13.89 -2.68 -3.36
CA PHE A 169 -14.18 -1.69 -2.34
C PHE A 169 -15.59 -1.15 -2.58
N THR A 170 -16.44 -1.21 -1.57
CA THR A 170 -17.86 -0.81 -1.71
C THR A 170 -18.18 0.33 -0.76
N ASN A 171 -18.72 1.42 -1.30
CA ASN A 171 -19.18 2.60 -0.57
C ASN A 171 -18.11 3.19 0.37
N VAL A 172 -16.84 3.21 -0.07
CA VAL A 172 -15.74 3.73 0.73
C VAL A 172 -15.85 5.24 0.82
N LEU A 173 -15.95 5.77 2.03
CA LEU A 173 -15.96 7.20 2.31
C LEU A 173 -14.54 7.77 2.18
N VAL A 174 -14.37 8.82 1.38
CA VAL A 174 -13.13 9.55 1.16
C VAL A 174 -13.42 11.05 1.16
N GLY A 175 -12.36 11.87 1.08
CA GLY A 175 -12.44 13.33 1.09
C GLY A 175 -12.26 13.95 2.47
N TRP A 176 -11.83 13.18 3.48
CA TRP A 176 -11.62 13.63 4.85
C TRP A 176 -10.14 13.63 5.22
N LEU A 177 -9.59 14.74 5.67
CA LEU A 177 -8.35 14.75 6.44
C LEU A 177 -8.71 14.63 7.94
N PRO A 178 -8.29 13.54 8.63
CA PRO A 178 -8.47 13.37 10.06
C PRO A 178 -7.95 14.54 10.89
#